data_AF-A0A357AGB8-F1
#
_entry.id   AF-A0A357AGB8-F1
#
_cell.length_a   1.000
_cell.length_b   1.000
_cell.length_c   1.000
_cell.angle_alpha   90.00
_cell.angle_beta   90.00
_cell.angle_gamma   90.00
#
_symmetry.space_group_name_H-M   'P 1'
#
loop_
_entity.id
_entity.type
_entity.pdbx_description
1 polymer ?
#
loop_
_entity_poly.entity_id
_entity_poly.type
_entity_poly.pdbx_seq_one_letter_code
_entity_poly.pdbx_strand_id
1 'polypeptide(L)' 'ESLQYFQRVMKNMGVIEALEKKGVQEGDTVKMGEIEFDYIP' A
#
# COMPACT_ATOMS: atom_id res chain seq x y z
N GLU A 1 -5.04 -1.89 -17.53
CA GLU A 1 -4.04 -0.81 -17.53
C GLU A 1 -4.04 0.07 -16.27
N SER A 2 -5.18 0.30 -15.60
CA SER A 2 -5.29 1.16 -14.41
C SER A 2 -4.65 0.60 -13.12
N LEU A 3 -4.73 -0.70 -12.84
CA LEU A 3 -4.20 -1.29 -11.61
C LEU A 3 -2.66 -1.29 -11.53
N GLN A 4 -1.99 -1.60 -12.64
CA GLN A 4 -0.52 -1.59 -12.70
C GLN A 4 0.06 -0.18 -12.56
N TYR A 5 -0.65 0.84 -13.06
CA TYR A 5 -0.28 2.23 -12.83
C TYR A 5 -0.41 2.60 -11.34
N PHE A 6 -1.51 2.22 -10.70
CA PHE A 6 -1.73 2.46 -9.28
C PHE A 6 -0.68 1.77 -8.39
N GLN A 7 -0.34 0.52 -8.67
CA GLN A 7 0.75 -0.20 -7.98
C GLN A 7 2.10 0.52 -8.12
N ARG A 8 2.39 1.06 -9.31
CA ARG A 8 3.65 1.78 -9.58
C ARG A 8 3.68 3.13 -8.86
N VAL A 9 2.56 3.84 -8.81
CA VAL A 9 2.43 5.10 -8.05
C VAL A 9 2.57 4.85 -6.55
N MET A 10 1.94 3.80 -6.02
CA MET A 10 2.07 3.39 -4.61
C MET A 10 3.52 3.06 -4.23
N LYS A 11 4.24 2.33 -5.09
CA LYS A 11 5.68 2.09 -4.93
C LYS A 11 6.49 3.39 -5.00
N ASN A 12 6.23 4.25 -5.97
CA ASN A 12 6.98 5.50 -6.17
C ASN A 12 6.71 6.56 -5.10
N MET A 13 5.51 6.59 -4.50
CA MET A 13 5.15 7.50 -3.41
C MET A 13 5.72 7.08 -2.05
N GLY A 14 6.41 5.94 -1.97
CA GLY A 14 6.94 5.43 -0.70
C GLY A 14 5.84 4.97 0.27
N VAL A 15 4.66 4.60 -0.25
CA VAL A 15 3.55 4.15 0.60
C VAL A 15 3.94 2.88 1.33
N ILE A 16 4.63 1.95 0.66
CA ILE A 16 5.15 0.72 1.28
C ILE A 16 6.09 1.05 2.45
N GLU A 17 7.07 1.92 2.22
CA GLU A 17 8.04 2.29 3.25
C GLU A 17 7.37 3.03 4.44
N ALA A 18 6.33 3.82 4.18
CA ALA A 18 5.54 4.47 5.21
C ALA A 18 4.69 3.47 6.03
N LEU A 19 4.21 2.40 5.40
CA LEU A 19 3.49 1.31 6.06
C LEU A 19 4.44 0.45 6.91
N GLU A 20 5.61 0.10 6.38
CA GLU A 20 6.67 -0.58 7.14
C GLU A 20 7.13 0.22 8.35
N LYS A 21 7.34 1.54 8.21
CA LYS A 21 7.67 2.44 9.33
C LYS A 21 6.57 2.53 10.38
N LYS A 22 5.31 2.28 10.00
CA LYS A 22 4.18 2.18 10.93
C LYS A 22 4.06 0.81 11.58
N GLY A 23 4.87 -0.18 11.16
CA GLY A 23 4.86 -1.54 11.70
C GLY A 23 3.79 -2.44 11.11
N VAL A 24 3.25 -2.10 9.93
CA VAL A 24 2.28 -2.93 9.19
C VAL A 24 2.96 -4.22 8.76
N GLN A 25 2.27 -5.34 8.93
CA GLN A 25 2.76 -6.67 8.58
C GLN A 25 2.03 -7.24 7.37
N GLU A 26 2.64 -8.24 6.72
CA GLU A 26 1.99 -8.96 5.62
C GLU A 26 0.64 -9.52 6.05
N GLY A 27 -0.40 -9.24 5.26
CA GLY A 27 -1.77 -9.63 5.55
C GLY A 27 -2.55 -8.63 6.40
N ASP A 28 -1.93 -7.54 6.86
CA ASP A 28 -2.66 -6.46 7.53
C ASP A 28 -3.49 -5.65 6.53
N THR A 29 -4.72 -5.34 6.92
CA THR A 29 -5.59 -4.48 6.12
C THR A 29 -5.23 -3.01 6.34
N VAL A 30 -4.86 -2.34 5.26
CA VAL A 30 -4.51 -0.93 5.21
C VAL A 30 -5.68 -0.14 4.67
N LYS A 31 -6.15 0.82 5.47
CA LYS A 31 -7.20 1.76 5.09
C LYS A 31 -6.61 3.13 4.75
N MET A 32 -6.69 3.50 3.47
CA MET A 32 -6.35 4.82 2.95
C MET A 32 -7.62 5.54 2.50
N GLY A 33 -8.23 6.31 3.41
CA GLY A 33 -9.46 7.04 3.14
C GLY A 33 -10.63 6.10 2.87
N GLU A 34 -11.14 6.11 1.64
CA GLU A 34 -12.22 5.22 1.18
C GLU A 34 -11.72 3.89 0.61
N ILE A 35 -10.40 3.76 0.43
CA ILE A 35 -9.78 2.56 -0.13
C ILE A 35 -9.25 1.70 1.00
N GLU A 36 -9.52 0.41 0.93
CA GLU A 36 -9.07 -0.58 1.89
C GLU A 36 -8.46 -1.75 1.11
N PHE A 37 -7.26 -2.18 1.50
CA PHE A 37 -6.52 -3.22 0.80
C PHE A 37 -5.62 -3.99 1.76
N ASP A 38 -5.35 -5.25 1.45
CA ASP A 38 -4.41 -6.04 2.23
C ASP A 38 -2.97 -5.72 1.81
N TYR A 39 -2.13 -5.49 2.81
CA TYR A 39 -0.72 -5.25 2.59
C TYR A 39 -0.02 -6.55 2.21
N ILE A 40 0.54 -6.56 1.00
CA ILE A 40 1.37 -7.64 0.48
C ILE A 40 2.67 -6.99 0.01
N PRO A 41 3.83 -7.34 0.61
CA PRO A 41 5.15 -6.79 0.25
C PRO A 41 5.52 -6.93 -1.24
#